data_AF-A0A9W9CVT5-F1
#
_entry.id   AF-A0A9W9CVT5-F1
#
_cell.length_a   1.000
_cell.length_b   1.000
_cell.length_c   1.000
_cell.angle_alpha   90.00
_cell.angle_beta   90.00
_cell.angle_gamma   90.00
#
_symmetry.space_group_name_H-M   'P 1'
#
loop_
_entity.id
_entity.type
_entity.pdbx_description
1 polymer ?
#
loop_
_entity_poly.entity_id
_entity_poly.type
_entity_poly.pdbx_seq_one_letter_code
_entity_poly.pdbx_strand_id
1 'polypeptide(L)'
;MLSKKAHSQSFRATVILVAFSLSAILYTGFVHQEFLADRFKTAKIPELGNWIFHKTDGSIPKKIWYKLGPKGKTDDVRNWTKTCIEQNPAYKHEFVTDITGDEFVQKTFSAKRPDIVEVYMNLTVPILKADLLRYLLLYAEGGVYNDLDVTCEGVPMDEWIPVQYRQNASLVVGWEFDWRYDESYIHEFASWTIMSKPGVPHLLMVINDIIEAVHTARAVNKVANINELTSQMVGDIVDFTGPRRLTRSIVKSLEMTLRRPIARQEIENIRDPVLVDNVLILPGYAFSSVVEDFSDLEGGQPGPSLVLHHYAGSWKNKHGGELARRKPMRRRAQ
;
A
#
# COMPACT_ATOMS: atom_id res chain seq x y z
N MET A 1 22.94 -12.78 65.53
CA MET A 1 22.94 -11.37 65.04
C MET A 1 23.37 -11.20 63.57
N LEU A 2 24.09 -12.17 62.96
CA LEU A 2 24.61 -12.06 61.59
C LEU A 2 23.58 -12.30 60.46
N SER A 3 22.57 -13.16 60.68
CA SER A 3 21.56 -13.51 59.67
C SER A 3 20.60 -12.35 59.30
N LYS A 4 20.19 -11.51 60.28
CA LYS A 4 19.31 -10.36 60.03
C LYS A 4 19.97 -9.23 59.22
N LYS A 5 21.29 -9.03 59.33
CA LYS A 5 22.04 -8.03 58.55
C LYS A 5 22.17 -8.43 57.07
N ALA A 6 22.41 -9.72 56.79
CA ALA A 6 22.52 -10.23 55.43
C ALA A 6 21.17 -10.16 54.69
N HIS A 7 20.05 -10.50 55.35
CA HIS A 7 18.71 -10.35 54.78
C HIS A 7 18.34 -8.88 54.51
N SER A 8 18.70 -7.95 55.40
CA SER A 8 18.47 -6.51 55.22
C SER A 8 19.27 -5.92 54.04
N GLN A 9 20.53 -6.35 53.86
CA GLN A 9 21.36 -5.90 52.73
C GLN A 9 20.87 -6.46 51.39
N SER A 10 20.48 -7.75 51.34
CA SER A 10 19.89 -8.37 50.16
C SER A 10 18.58 -7.69 49.75
N PHE A 11 17.67 -7.45 50.71
CA PHE A 11 16.42 -6.75 50.44
C PHE A 11 16.63 -5.32 49.91
N ARG A 12 17.57 -4.57 50.50
CA ARG A 12 17.94 -3.22 50.02
C ARG A 12 18.53 -3.24 48.61
N ALA A 13 19.39 -4.21 48.30
CA ALA A 13 19.97 -4.35 46.97
C ALA A 13 18.90 -4.65 45.90
N THR A 14 17.95 -5.53 46.20
CA THR A 14 16.83 -5.87 45.30
C THR A 14 15.91 -4.67 45.06
N VAL A 15 15.55 -3.92 46.11
CA VAL A 15 14.71 -2.71 45.97
C VAL A 15 15.41 -1.65 45.10
N ILE A 16 16.72 -1.47 45.28
CA ILE A 16 17.52 -0.53 44.48
C ILE A 16 17.56 -0.97 43.01
N LEU A 17 17.80 -2.26 42.73
CA LEU A 17 17.79 -2.81 41.37
C LEU A 17 16.43 -2.65 40.67
N VAL A 18 15.34 -2.92 41.38
CA VAL A 18 13.97 -2.75 40.84
C VAL A 18 13.68 -1.28 40.56
N ALA A 19 14.09 -0.37 41.43
CA ALA A 19 13.93 1.08 41.23
C ALA A 19 14.75 1.58 40.02
N PHE A 20 15.99 1.12 39.86
CA PHE A 20 16.80 1.45 38.68
C PHE A 20 16.19 0.92 37.38
N SER A 21 15.71 -0.33 37.37
CA SER A 21 15.05 -0.91 36.19
C SER A 21 13.76 -0.16 35.82
N LEU A 22 12.92 0.18 36.80
CA LEU A 22 11.72 1.01 36.58
C LEU A 22 12.08 2.40 36.07
N SER A 23 13.10 3.04 36.63
CA SER A 23 13.56 4.35 36.17
C SER A 23 14.11 4.31 34.75
N ALA A 24 14.82 3.24 34.37
CA ALA A 24 15.34 3.05 33.03
C ALA A 24 14.21 2.84 32.01
N ILE A 25 13.18 2.05 32.37
CA ILE A 25 11.99 1.84 31.52
C ILE A 25 11.19 3.15 31.35
N LEU A 26 11.02 3.93 32.42
CA LEU A 26 10.34 5.22 32.34
C LEU A 26 11.16 6.23 31.52
N TYR A 27 12.48 6.24 31.66
CA TYR A 27 13.37 7.11 30.89
C TYR A 27 13.38 6.75 29.41
N THR A 28 13.46 5.46 29.05
CA THR A 28 13.37 5.03 27.64
C THR A 28 12.00 5.33 27.05
N GLY A 29 10.93 5.15 27.82
CA GLY A 29 9.58 5.56 27.43
C GLY A 29 9.47 7.07 27.16
N PHE A 30 10.04 7.89 28.04
CA PHE A 30 10.05 9.34 27.89
C PHE A 30 10.87 9.79 26.67
N VAL A 31 12.08 9.25 26.48
CA VAL A 31 12.93 9.55 25.31
C VAL A 31 12.25 9.12 24.02
N HIS A 32 11.59 7.97 24.00
CA HIS A 32 10.83 7.51 22.83
C HIS A 32 9.65 8.45 22.52
N GLN A 33 8.95 8.91 23.56
CA GLN A 33 7.83 9.84 23.42
C GLN A 33 8.28 11.23 22.93
N GLU A 34 9.41 11.74 23.42
CA GLU A 34 10.00 12.99 22.89
C GLU A 34 10.50 12.84 21.46
N PHE A 35 11.13 11.71 21.11
CA PHE A 35 11.57 11.43 19.75
C PHE A 35 10.39 11.36 18.77
N LEU A 36 9.29 10.69 19.16
CA LEU A 36 8.06 10.68 18.38
C LEU A 36 7.46 12.08 18.26
N ALA A 37 7.41 12.84 19.36
CA ALA A 37 6.89 14.21 19.34
C ALA A 37 7.71 15.13 18.44
N ASP A 38 9.04 15.00 18.42
CA ASP A 38 9.93 15.79 17.54
C ASP A 38 9.79 15.38 16.06
N ARG A 39 9.65 14.07 15.79
CA ARG A 39 9.34 13.53 14.46
C ARG A 39 8.05 14.14 13.90
N PHE A 40 7.00 14.28 14.71
CA PHE A 40 5.73 14.86 14.28
C PHE A 40 5.74 16.40 14.20
N LYS A 41 6.60 17.09 14.96
CA LYS A 41 6.75 18.55 14.89
C LYS A 41 7.48 19.03 13.64
N THR A 42 8.45 18.25 13.16
CA THR A 42 9.32 18.62 12.02
C THR A 42 8.87 18.05 10.67
N ALA A 43 7.98 17.06 10.70
CA ALA A 43 7.36 16.44 9.53
C ALA A 43 6.61 17.47 8.66
N LYS A 44 7.21 17.86 7.54
CA LYS A 44 6.47 18.53 6.45
C LYS A 44 5.84 17.47 5.56
N ILE A 45 4.51 17.52 5.42
CA ILE A 45 3.83 16.79 4.35
C ILE A 45 4.34 17.38 3.02
N PRO A 46 4.74 16.57 2.04
CA PRO A 46 5.13 17.10 0.74
C PRO A 46 3.94 17.83 0.11
N GLU A 47 3.89 19.15 0.24
CA GLU A 47 2.92 19.98 -0.47
C GLU A 47 3.38 20.10 -1.92
N LEU A 48 2.79 19.29 -2.78
CA LEU A 48 2.72 19.63 -4.20
C LEU A 48 1.39 20.35 -4.38
N GLY A 49 1.47 21.68 -4.52
CA GLY A 49 0.30 22.51 -4.82
C GLY A 49 -0.48 22.00 -6.06
N ASN A 50 -1.71 22.51 -6.22
CA ASN A 50 -2.77 22.15 -7.18
C ASN A 50 -2.43 22.13 -8.70
N TRP A 51 -1.21 21.81 -9.12
CA TRP A 51 -0.68 22.17 -10.44
C TRP A 51 -0.69 21.03 -11.49
N ILE A 52 -0.84 19.76 -11.08
CA ILE A 52 -0.94 18.61 -12.01
C ILE A 52 -2.40 18.29 -12.34
N PHE A 53 -3.33 18.68 -11.47
CA PHE A 53 -4.67 18.11 -11.47
C PHE A 53 -5.60 18.98 -12.30
N HIS A 54 -6.24 18.39 -13.32
CA HIS A 54 -7.45 18.96 -13.86
C HIS A 54 -8.42 19.21 -12.71
N LYS A 55 -9.08 20.37 -12.70
CA LYS A 55 -10.06 20.74 -11.68
C LYS A 55 -11.17 19.68 -11.67
N THR A 56 -11.07 18.71 -10.78
CA THR A 56 -12.12 17.73 -10.55
C THR A 56 -13.23 18.40 -9.75
N ASP A 57 -14.44 17.86 -9.85
CA ASP A 57 -15.58 18.25 -9.03
C ASP A 57 -15.44 17.83 -7.55
N GLY A 58 -14.22 17.43 -7.13
CA GLY A 58 -13.94 16.88 -5.81
C GLY A 58 -14.31 15.41 -5.66
N SER A 59 -14.82 14.75 -6.71
CA SER A 59 -15.10 13.30 -6.72
C SER A 59 -13.93 12.48 -7.24
N ILE A 60 -14.02 11.16 -7.06
CA ILE A 60 -13.07 10.21 -7.66
C ILE A 60 -13.38 10.08 -9.15
N PRO A 61 -12.40 10.30 -10.05
CA PRO A 61 -12.63 10.21 -11.48
C PRO A 61 -13.16 8.84 -11.92
N LYS A 62 -14.14 8.83 -12.84
CA LYS A 62 -14.67 7.59 -13.43
C LYS A 62 -13.73 7.04 -14.50
N LYS A 63 -12.55 6.60 -14.08
CA LYS A 63 -11.49 6.02 -14.92
C LYS A 63 -10.94 4.74 -14.28
N ILE A 64 -10.76 3.69 -15.07
CA ILE A 64 -10.14 2.43 -14.66
C ILE A 64 -8.82 2.27 -15.40
N TRP A 65 -7.75 2.01 -14.67
CA TRP A 65 -6.41 1.78 -15.18
C TRP A 65 -6.04 0.32 -15.11
N TYR A 66 -5.45 -0.18 -16.20
CA TYR A 66 -4.86 -1.50 -16.29
C TYR A 66 -3.46 -1.38 -16.89
N LYS A 67 -2.46 -2.06 -16.32
CA LYS A 67 -1.12 -2.14 -16.90
C LYS A 67 -0.93 -3.48 -17.62
N LEU A 68 -0.86 -3.44 -18.95
CA LEU A 68 -0.58 -4.61 -19.79
C LEU A 68 0.86 -5.11 -19.66
N GLY A 69 1.04 -6.42 -19.56
CA GLY A 69 2.34 -7.06 -19.79
C GLY A 69 2.70 -7.12 -21.27
N PRO A 70 3.89 -7.67 -21.61
CA PRO A 70 4.37 -7.76 -23.00
C PRO A 70 3.47 -8.59 -23.93
N LYS A 71 2.64 -9.48 -23.40
CA LYS A 71 1.66 -10.25 -24.20
C LYS A 71 0.40 -9.45 -24.56
N GLY A 72 0.27 -8.22 -24.06
CA GLY A 72 -0.89 -7.39 -24.28
C GLY A 72 -2.17 -8.01 -23.72
N LYS A 73 -3.30 -7.71 -24.36
CA LYS A 73 -4.62 -8.15 -23.90
C LYS A 73 -4.89 -9.59 -24.36
N THR A 74 -4.60 -10.58 -23.52
CA THR A 74 -4.93 -12.00 -23.78
C THR A 74 -6.43 -12.28 -23.54
N ASP A 75 -6.90 -13.49 -23.83
CA ASP A 75 -8.30 -13.87 -23.54
C ASP A 75 -8.61 -13.88 -22.04
N ASP A 76 -7.70 -14.36 -21.20
CA ASP A 76 -7.87 -14.33 -19.75
C ASP A 76 -7.96 -12.88 -19.24
N VAL A 77 -7.06 -12.00 -19.71
CA VAL A 77 -7.10 -10.57 -19.37
C VAL A 77 -8.40 -9.93 -19.87
N ARG A 78 -8.87 -10.26 -21.07
CA ARG A 78 -10.19 -9.80 -21.56
C ARG A 78 -11.29 -10.25 -20.61
N ASN A 79 -11.33 -11.53 -20.25
CA ASN A 79 -12.40 -12.10 -19.43
C ASN A 79 -12.43 -11.49 -18.02
N TRP A 80 -11.28 -11.35 -17.37
CA TRP A 80 -11.20 -10.75 -16.04
C TRP A 80 -11.61 -9.27 -16.07
N THR A 81 -10.94 -8.47 -16.91
CA THR A 81 -11.18 -7.02 -16.97
C THR A 81 -12.58 -6.64 -17.48
N LYS A 82 -13.20 -7.50 -18.31
CA LYS A 82 -14.57 -7.31 -18.82
C LYS A 82 -15.59 -7.16 -17.68
N THR A 83 -15.44 -7.89 -16.59
CA THR A 83 -16.36 -7.81 -15.44
C THR A 83 -16.46 -6.40 -14.89
N CYS A 84 -15.32 -5.77 -14.59
CA CYS A 84 -15.27 -4.39 -14.09
C CYS A 84 -15.74 -3.37 -15.14
N ILE A 85 -15.40 -3.56 -16.41
CA ILE A 85 -15.76 -2.62 -17.48
C ILE A 85 -17.28 -2.63 -17.73
N GLU A 86 -17.89 -3.81 -17.83
CA GLU A 86 -19.33 -3.93 -18.11
C GLU A 86 -20.20 -3.54 -16.92
N GLN A 87 -19.73 -3.82 -15.70
CA GLN A 87 -20.41 -3.41 -14.47
C GLN A 87 -20.37 -1.89 -14.24
N ASN A 88 -19.41 -1.19 -14.86
CA ASN A 88 -19.19 0.25 -14.67
C ASN A 88 -19.20 1.00 -16.02
N PRO A 89 -20.32 1.02 -16.75
CA PRO A 89 -20.37 1.56 -18.12
C PRO A 89 -20.10 3.07 -18.21
N ALA A 90 -20.25 3.80 -17.11
CA ALA A 90 -19.91 5.22 -17.01
C ALA A 90 -18.40 5.47 -16.85
N TYR A 91 -17.61 4.44 -16.54
CA TYR A 91 -16.18 4.56 -16.34
C TYR A 91 -15.45 4.37 -17.67
N LYS A 92 -14.56 5.31 -17.98
CA LYS A 92 -13.56 5.10 -19.04
C LYS A 92 -12.55 4.08 -18.56
N HIS A 93 -11.99 3.28 -19.45
CA HIS A 93 -10.91 2.36 -19.09
C HIS A 93 -9.71 2.54 -20.02
N GLU A 94 -8.52 2.37 -19.48
CA GLU A 94 -7.28 2.54 -20.21
C GLU A 94 -6.33 1.38 -19.92
N PHE A 95 -5.79 0.80 -21.00
CA PHE A 95 -4.79 -0.25 -20.95
C PHE A 95 -3.43 0.34 -21.29
N VAL A 96 -2.61 0.57 -20.27
CA VAL A 96 -1.30 1.19 -20.39
C VAL A 96 -0.27 0.11 -20.79
N THR A 97 0.47 0.35 -21.85
CA THR A 97 1.61 -0.46 -22.30
C THR A 97 2.92 0.06 -21.71
N ASP A 98 4.06 -0.60 -21.94
CA ASP A 98 5.36 -0.06 -21.48
C ASP A 98 5.65 1.29 -22.14
N ILE A 99 5.40 1.39 -23.45
CA ILE A 99 5.61 2.61 -24.24
C ILE A 99 4.72 3.76 -23.75
N THR A 100 3.41 3.52 -23.66
CA THR A 100 2.47 4.58 -23.25
C THR A 100 2.65 4.95 -21.77
N GLY A 101 3.12 4.03 -20.93
CA GLY A 101 3.48 4.32 -19.53
C GLY A 101 4.71 5.23 -19.44
N ASP A 102 5.74 4.97 -20.24
CA ASP A 102 6.94 5.81 -20.34
C ASP A 102 6.58 7.21 -20.83
N GLU A 103 5.80 7.30 -21.92
CA GLU A 103 5.30 8.57 -22.45
C GLU A 103 4.47 9.35 -21.41
N PHE A 104 3.58 8.66 -20.69
CA PHE A 104 2.79 9.26 -19.62
C PHE A 104 3.69 9.85 -18.53
N VAL A 105 4.64 9.08 -18.00
CA VAL A 105 5.50 9.56 -16.91
C VAL A 105 6.37 10.73 -17.36
N GLN A 106 6.98 10.64 -18.56
CA GLN A 106 7.76 11.74 -19.11
C GLN A 106 6.90 12.99 -19.25
N LYS A 107 5.75 12.90 -19.91
CA LYS A 107 4.88 14.05 -20.16
C LYS A 107 4.38 14.69 -18.87
N THR A 108 3.98 13.89 -17.90
CA THR A 108 3.31 14.35 -16.67
C THR A 108 4.30 14.93 -15.66
N PHE A 109 5.49 14.34 -15.50
CA PHE A 109 6.38 14.68 -14.38
C PHE A 109 7.64 15.46 -14.73
N SER A 110 8.06 15.52 -16.01
CA SER A 110 9.35 16.15 -16.40
C SER A 110 9.55 17.57 -15.89
N ALA A 111 8.51 18.39 -15.89
CA ALA A 111 8.63 19.82 -15.59
C ALA A 111 8.83 20.12 -14.09
N LYS A 112 8.38 19.23 -13.19
CA LYS A 112 8.30 19.50 -11.74
C LYS A 112 8.88 18.41 -10.85
N ARG A 113 8.92 17.17 -11.34
CA ARG A 113 9.46 16.00 -10.66
C ARG A 113 10.39 15.22 -11.59
N PRO A 114 11.49 15.83 -12.06
CA PRO A 114 12.47 15.13 -12.89
C PRO A 114 13.09 13.91 -12.20
N ASP A 115 13.09 13.89 -10.86
CA ASP A 115 13.49 12.75 -10.03
C ASP A 115 12.56 11.53 -10.22
N ILE A 116 11.24 11.73 -10.34
CA ILE A 116 10.30 10.66 -10.70
C ILE A 116 10.67 10.08 -12.07
N VAL A 117 10.91 10.97 -13.05
CA VAL A 117 11.21 10.55 -14.43
C VAL A 117 12.53 9.80 -14.48
N GLU A 118 13.58 10.29 -13.81
CA GLU A 118 14.89 9.63 -13.72
C GLU A 118 14.74 8.21 -13.18
N VAL A 119 14.10 8.05 -12.03
CA VAL A 119 13.91 6.73 -11.41
C VAL A 119 13.09 5.82 -12.32
N TYR A 120 11.91 6.28 -12.75
CA TYR A 120 10.98 5.45 -13.51
C TYR A 120 11.57 4.97 -14.84
N MET A 121 12.27 5.84 -15.56
CA MET A 121 12.87 5.49 -16.86
C MET A 121 14.08 4.57 -16.73
N ASN A 122 14.77 4.58 -15.59
CA ASN A 122 15.93 3.74 -15.36
C ASN A 122 15.62 2.43 -14.61
N LEU A 123 14.40 2.21 -14.13
CA LEU A 123 14.03 0.92 -13.54
C LEU A 123 13.95 -0.18 -14.60
N THR A 124 14.84 -1.17 -14.51
CA THR A 124 14.91 -2.30 -15.46
C THR A 124 14.15 -3.54 -14.99
N VAL A 125 13.84 -3.66 -13.70
CA VAL A 125 13.04 -4.75 -13.15
C VAL A 125 11.55 -4.48 -13.43
N PRO A 126 10.87 -5.28 -14.26
CA PRO A 126 9.54 -4.91 -14.80
C PRO A 126 8.46 -4.67 -13.73
N ILE A 127 8.42 -5.50 -12.69
CA ILE A 127 7.41 -5.38 -11.63
C ILE A 127 7.62 -4.12 -10.78
N LEU A 128 8.87 -3.71 -10.50
CA LEU A 128 9.14 -2.46 -9.77
C LEU A 128 8.62 -1.25 -10.55
N LYS A 129 8.80 -1.27 -11.87
CA LYS A 129 8.32 -0.23 -12.77
C LYS A 129 6.78 -0.21 -12.83
N ALA A 130 6.15 -1.38 -12.93
CA ALA A 130 4.69 -1.50 -12.92
C ALA A 130 4.05 -1.05 -11.60
N ASP A 131 4.64 -1.44 -10.46
CA ASP A 131 4.22 -0.99 -9.13
C ASP A 131 4.35 0.53 -8.97
N LEU A 132 5.45 1.13 -9.42
CA LEU A 132 5.57 2.60 -9.38
C LEU A 132 4.54 3.28 -10.31
N LEU A 133 4.31 2.72 -11.50
CA LEU A 133 3.36 3.27 -12.48
C LEU A 133 1.95 3.39 -11.89
N ARG A 134 1.44 2.38 -11.17
CA ARG A 134 0.07 2.43 -10.63
C ARG A 134 -0.13 3.59 -9.67
N TYR A 135 0.86 3.88 -8.82
CA TYR A 135 0.79 5.02 -7.91
C TYR A 135 0.90 6.34 -8.66
N LEU A 136 1.74 6.42 -9.70
CA LEU A 136 1.87 7.62 -10.53
C LEU A 136 0.60 7.93 -11.32
N LEU A 137 -0.07 6.92 -11.89
CA LEU A 137 -1.35 7.08 -12.60
C LEU A 137 -2.42 7.62 -11.67
N LEU A 138 -2.60 7.00 -10.51
CA LEU A 138 -3.60 7.42 -9.52
C LEU A 138 -3.27 8.79 -8.92
N TYR A 139 -2.00 9.06 -8.64
CA TYR A 139 -1.60 10.36 -8.13
C TYR A 139 -1.89 11.48 -9.15
N ALA A 140 -1.57 11.28 -10.43
CA ALA A 140 -1.73 12.30 -11.46
C ALA A 140 -3.19 12.49 -11.91
N GLU A 141 -3.93 11.41 -12.13
CA GLU A 141 -5.26 11.46 -12.75
C GLU A 141 -6.38 10.89 -11.88
N GLY A 142 -6.07 10.23 -10.77
CA GLY A 142 -7.05 9.52 -9.95
C GLY A 142 -7.69 8.33 -10.67
N GLY A 143 -8.85 7.93 -10.18
CA GLY A 143 -9.63 6.81 -10.68
C GLY A 143 -9.38 5.53 -9.89
N VAL A 144 -9.50 4.39 -10.56
CA VAL A 144 -9.31 3.06 -10.00
C VAL A 144 -8.20 2.37 -10.77
N TYR A 145 -7.19 1.87 -10.10
CA TYR A 145 -6.24 0.94 -10.69
C TYR A 145 -6.66 -0.47 -10.32
N ASN A 146 -6.63 -1.38 -11.30
CA ASN A 146 -6.80 -2.82 -11.12
C ASN A 146 -5.65 -3.56 -11.81
N ASP A 147 -5.10 -4.59 -11.18
CA ASP A 147 -4.28 -5.59 -11.88
C ASP A 147 -5.13 -6.36 -12.91
N LEU A 148 -4.45 -6.98 -13.87
CA LEU A 148 -5.10 -7.61 -15.03
C LEU A 148 -5.94 -8.84 -14.68
N ASP A 149 -5.64 -9.46 -13.54
CA ASP A 149 -6.27 -10.67 -13.01
C ASP A 149 -7.20 -10.35 -11.84
N VAL A 150 -7.86 -9.20 -11.90
CA VAL A 150 -8.93 -8.78 -10.99
C VAL A 150 -10.29 -8.87 -11.70
N THR A 151 -11.28 -9.47 -11.04
CA THR A 151 -12.70 -9.37 -11.41
C THR A 151 -13.47 -8.47 -10.44
N CYS A 152 -14.55 -7.85 -10.91
CA CYS A 152 -15.51 -7.12 -10.08
C CYS A 152 -16.72 -8.00 -9.79
N GLU A 153 -17.18 -8.01 -8.53
CA GLU A 153 -18.12 -9.01 -7.99
C GLU A 153 -19.56 -8.48 -7.85
N GLY A 154 -20.02 -7.66 -8.80
CA GLY A 154 -21.43 -7.24 -8.92
C GLY A 154 -21.82 -5.91 -8.27
N VAL A 155 -21.03 -5.37 -7.35
CA VAL A 155 -21.29 -4.04 -6.74
C VAL A 155 -20.62 -2.91 -7.54
N PRO A 156 -21.35 -1.97 -8.16
CA PRO A 156 -20.76 -0.87 -8.94
C PRO A 156 -19.74 -0.04 -8.15
N MET A 157 -18.70 0.46 -8.81
CA MET A 157 -17.62 1.24 -8.20
C MET A 157 -18.11 2.54 -7.54
N ASP A 158 -19.19 3.14 -8.06
CA ASP A 158 -19.86 4.30 -7.45
C ASP A 158 -20.44 3.98 -6.05
N GLU A 159 -20.63 2.70 -5.73
CA GLU A 159 -21.19 2.20 -4.48
C GLU A 159 -20.14 1.63 -3.51
N TRP A 160 -18.89 1.51 -3.93
CA TRP A 160 -17.80 0.97 -3.08
C TRP A 160 -17.54 1.82 -1.83
N ILE A 161 -17.82 3.11 -1.91
CA ILE A 161 -17.68 4.04 -0.78
C ILE A 161 -19.04 4.17 -0.10
N PRO A 162 -19.18 3.74 1.19
CA PRO A 162 -20.38 3.96 1.97
C PRO A 162 -20.79 5.43 1.98
N VAL A 163 -22.10 5.70 1.94
CA VAL A 163 -22.67 7.05 1.77
C VAL A 163 -22.07 8.06 2.76
N GLN A 164 -21.89 7.66 4.02
CA GLN A 164 -21.33 8.49 5.08
C GLN A 164 -19.88 8.94 4.84
N TYR A 165 -19.13 8.26 3.97
CA TYR A 165 -17.72 8.54 3.70
C TYR A 165 -17.46 9.19 2.34
N ARG A 166 -18.45 9.23 1.42
CA ARG A 166 -18.26 9.71 0.02
C ARG A 166 -17.67 11.11 -0.11
N GLN A 167 -18.02 12.02 0.80
CA GLN A 167 -17.53 13.41 0.76
C GLN A 167 -16.08 13.52 1.25
N ASN A 168 -15.66 12.63 2.16
CA ASN A 168 -14.39 12.74 2.88
C ASN A 168 -13.31 11.82 2.31
N ALA A 169 -13.69 10.65 1.80
CA ALA A 169 -12.77 9.68 1.22
C ALA A 169 -12.10 10.27 -0.04
N SER A 170 -10.78 10.31 -0.03
CA SER A 170 -9.93 10.75 -1.14
C SER A 170 -9.01 9.64 -1.63
N LEU A 171 -8.64 8.70 -0.76
CA LEU A 171 -7.98 7.45 -1.12
C LEU A 171 -8.76 6.29 -0.50
N VAL A 172 -8.97 5.23 -1.27
CA VAL A 172 -9.66 4.01 -0.84
C VAL A 172 -8.72 2.84 -1.10
N VAL A 173 -8.41 2.12 -0.03
CA VAL A 173 -7.61 0.90 -0.03
C VAL A 173 -8.40 -0.21 0.67
N GLY A 174 -8.12 -1.46 0.33
CA GLY A 174 -8.65 -2.62 1.03
C GLY A 174 -7.52 -3.46 1.61
N TRP A 175 -7.82 -4.19 2.68
CA TRP A 175 -6.88 -5.18 3.21
C TRP A 175 -6.75 -6.39 2.28
N GLU A 176 -5.52 -6.89 2.15
CA GLU A 176 -5.24 -8.18 1.49
C GLU A 176 -5.04 -9.32 2.49
N PHE A 177 -4.30 -9.04 3.57
CA PHE A 177 -4.10 -9.96 4.70
C PHE A 177 -4.33 -9.22 6.02
N ASP A 178 -5.54 -9.32 6.55
CA ASP A 178 -5.94 -8.64 7.79
C ASP A 178 -6.70 -9.52 8.79
N TRP A 179 -7.86 -10.05 8.41
CA TRP A 179 -8.73 -10.75 9.35
C TRP A 179 -8.08 -12.03 9.89
N ARG A 180 -8.10 -12.20 11.22
CA ARG A 180 -7.57 -13.37 11.96
C ARG A 180 -6.07 -13.59 11.81
N TYR A 181 -5.36 -12.60 11.29
CA TYR A 181 -3.92 -12.55 11.42
C TYR A 181 -3.57 -11.89 12.76
N ASP A 182 -2.68 -12.56 13.50
CA ASP A 182 -2.21 -12.05 14.78
C ASP A 182 -1.16 -10.95 14.60
N GLU A 183 -0.72 -10.35 15.71
CA GLU A 183 0.25 -9.27 15.68
C GLU A 183 1.61 -9.67 15.08
N SER A 184 1.93 -10.96 14.98
CA SER A 184 3.17 -11.45 14.37
C SER A 184 3.12 -11.47 12.84
N TYR A 185 1.93 -11.36 12.25
CA TYR A 185 1.75 -11.28 10.81
C TYR A 185 1.98 -9.85 10.29
N ILE A 186 2.44 -9.76 9.04
CA ILE A 186 2.61 -8.48 8.37
C ILE A 186 1.32 -8.18 7.59
N HIS A 187 0.50 -7.30 8.15
CA HIS A 187 -0.71 -6.82 7.51
C HIS A 187 -0.35 -5.94 6.30
N GLU A 188 -1.05 -6.13 5.18
CA GLU A 188 -0.82 -5.33 3.98
C GLU A 188 -2.10 -5.02 3.21
N PHE A 189 -2.19 -3.80 2.70
CA PHE A 189 -3.23 -3.39 1.77
C PHE A 189 -3.04 -4.07 0.42
N ALA A 190 -4.15 -4.40 -0.23
CA ALA A 190 -4.19 -4.81 -1.62
C ALA A 190 -3.61 -3.71 -2.52
N SER A 191 -2.45 -3.98 -3.10
CA SER A 191 -1.86 -3.06 -4.10
C SER A 191 -2.39 -3.29 -5.52
N TRP A 192 -3.14 -4.37 -5.73
CA TRP A 192 -3.71 -4.80 -7.01
C TRP A 192 -5.08 -4.16 -7.29
N THR A 193 -5.71 -3.49 -6.32
CA THR A 193 -6.87 -2.60 -6.53
C THR A 193 -6.74 -1.37 -5.62
N ILE A 194 -6.76 -0.17 -6.19
CA ILE A 194 -6.69 1.09 -5.41
C ILE A 194 -7.57 2.13 -6.09
N MET A 195 -8.35 2.88 -5.31
CA MET A 195 -9.23 3.94 -5.83
C MET A 195 -8.85 5.29 -5.21
N SER A 196 -8.69 6.35 -6.00
CA SER A 196 -8.19 7.63 -5.48
C SER A 196 -8.65 8.86 -6.28
N LYS A 197 -8.77 10.00 -5.60
CA LYS A 197 -8.77 11.32 -6.22
C LYS A 197 -7.37 11.65 -6.72
N PRO A 198 -7.22 12.50 -7.76
CA PRO A 198 -5.92 12.99 -8.13
C PRO A 198 -5.31 13.84 -6.99
N GLY A 199 -3.99 13.74 -6.83
CA GLY A 199 -3.21 14.60 -5.96
C GLY A 199 -3.17 14.24 -4.48
N VAL A 200 -3.64 13.06 -4.10
CA VAL A 200 -3.68 12.67 -2.68
C VAL A 200 -2.26 12.57 -2.10
N PRO A 201 -1.95 13.30 -1.01
CA PRO A 201 -0.61 13.30 -0.39
C PRO A 201 -0.13 11.91 0.06
N HIS A 202 -1.05 11.02 0.43
CA HIS A 202 -0.72 9.65 0.83
C HIS A 202 -0.08 8.85 -0.30
N LEU A 203 -0.57 8.98 -1.55
CA LEU A 203 0.07 8.35 -2.71
C LEU A 203 1.42 9.00 -3.03
N LEU A 204 1.53 10.31 -2.85
CA LEU A 204 2.81 11.01 -3.01
C LEU A 204 3.87 10.52 -2.01
N MET A 205 3.47 10.21 -0.77
CA MET A 205 4.36 9.59 0.21
C MET A 205 4.87 8.24 -0.29
N VAL A 206 4.00 7.40 -0.84
CA VAL A 206 4.38 6.10 -1.44
C VAL A 206 5.41 6.30 -2.55
N ILE A 207 5.14 7.22 -3.47
CA ILE A 207 6.03 7.54 -4.61
C ILE A 207 7.40 8.02 -4.12
N ASN A 208 7.44 8.96 -3.17
CA ASN A 208 8.68 9.51 -2.64
C ASN A 208 9.50 8.45 -1.88
N ASP A 209 8.83 7.62 -1.09
CA ASP A 209 9.48 6.52 -0.37
C ASP A 209 10.05 5.45 -1.32
N ILE A 210 9.44 5.23 -2.48
CA ILE A 210 9.99 4.35 -3.53
C ILE A 210 11.23 4.99 -4.18
N ILE A 211 11.17 6.27 -4.54
CA ILE A 211 12.31 7.00 -5.11
C ILE A 211 13.51 6.95 -4.16
N GLU A 212 13.28 7.24 -2.88
CA GLU A 212 14.31 7.16 -1.84
C GLU A 212 14.87 5.74 -1.71
N ALA A 213 14.01 4.72 -1.75
CA ALA A 213 14.43 3.32 -1.68
C ALA A 213 15.29 2.91 -2.89
N VAL A 214 14.96 3.39 -4.09
CA VAL A 214 15.77 3.15 -5.31
C VAL A 214 17.15 3.77 -5.19
N HIS A 215 17.25 5.04 -4.78
CA HIS A 215 18.56 5.67 -4.58
C HIS A 215 19.36 5.02 -3.46
N THR A 216 18.69 4.60 -2.38
CA THR A 216 19.31 3.85 -1.28
C THR A 216 19.85 2.50 -1.76
N ALA A 217 19.04 1.73 -2.50
CA ALA A 217 19.46 0.46 -3.07
C ALA A 217 20.66 0.63 -4.01
N ARG A 218 20.66 1.68 -4.84
CA ARG A 218 21.81 2.04 -5.70
C ARG A 218 23.07 2.26 -4.87
N ALA A 219 22.99 3.07 -3.82
CA ALA A 219 24.12 3.40 -2.96
C ALA A 219 24.65 2.19 -2.17
N VAL A 220 23.75 1.40 -1.57
CA VAL A 220 24.11 0.20 -0.78
C VAL A 220 24.78 -0.86 -1.66
N ASN A 221 24.26 -1.07 -2.87
CA ASN A 221 24.82 -2.04 -3.82
C ASN A 221 26.02 -1.48 -4.62
N LYS A 222 26.39 -0.20 -4.42
CA LYS A 222 27.53 0.47 -5.07
C LYS A 222 27.50 0.41 -6.60
N VAL A 223 26.31 0.44 -7.18
CA VAL A 223 26.13 0.52 -8.64
C VAL A 223 26.12 1.97 -9.09
N ALA A 224 26.63 2.25 -10.29
CA ALA A 224 26.77 3.63 -10.77
C ALA A 224 25.40 4.23 -11.14
N ASN A 225 24.59 3.45 -11.87
CA ASN A 225 23.31 3.88 -12.41
C ASN A 225 22.14 3.05 -11.87
N ILE A 226 20.93 3.62 -11.88
CA ILE A 226 19.70 2.91 -11.44
C ILE A 226 19.40 1.69 -12.32
N ASN A 227 19.71 1.75 -13.62
CA ASN A 227 19.45 0.65 -14.56
C ASN A 227 20.29 -0.61 -14.31
N GLU A 228 21.34 -0.51 -13.50
CA GLU A 228 22.16 -1.64 -13.05
C GLU A 228 21.52 -2.38 -11.85
N LEU A 229 20.48 -1.83 -11.22
CA LEU A 229 19.77 -2.51 -10.14
C LEU A 229 19.04 -3.75 -10.65
N THR A 230 19.26 -4.87 -9.97
CA THR A 230 18.58 -6.14 -10.24
C THR A 230 17.55 -6.46 -9.16
N SER A 231 16.68 -7.44 -9.41
CA SER A 231 15.71 -7.89 -8.41
C SER A 231 16.38 -8.44 -7.14
N GLN A 232 17.59 -9.00 -7.25
CA GLN A 232 18.36 -9.49 -6.10
C GLN A 232 18.90 -8.34 -5.24
N MET A 233 19.27 -7.21 -5.86
CA MET A 233 19.83 -6.05 -5.17
C MET A 233 18.80 -5.26 -4.36
N VAL A 234 17.53 -5.30 -4.77
CA VAL A 234 16.44 -4.56 -4.10
C VAL A 234 15.76 -5.35 -2.98
N GLY A 235 16.04 -6.67 -2.87
CA GLY A 235 15.46 -7.53 -1.85
C GLY A 235 14.02 -7.96 -2.17
N ASP A 236 13.16 -7.96 -1.15
CA ASP A 236 11.75 -8.34 -1.30
C ASP A 236 10.97 -7.26 -2.05
N ILE A 237 10.44 -7.61 -3.21
CA ILE A 237 9.65 -6.73 -4.09
C ILE A 237 8.38 -6.24 -3.40
N VAL A 238 7.76 -7.11 -2.58
CA VAL A 238 6.57 -6.81 -1.79
C VAL A 238 6.84 -5.65 -0.83
N ASP A 239 8.03 -5.66 -0.22
CA ASP A 239 8.52 -4.58 0.63
C ASP A 239 9.08 -3.40 -0.15
N PHE A 240 9.62 -3.59 -1.36
CA PHE A 240 10.31 -2.51 -2.06
C PHE A 240 9.32 -1.51 -2.68
N THR A 241 8.44 -2.01 -3.55
CA THR A 241 7.43 -1.22 -4.31
C THR A 241 6.01 -1.75 -4.17
N GLY A 242 5.85 -2.98 -3.67
CA GLY A 242 4.57 -3.68 -3.58
C GLY A 242 3.68 -3.29 -2.38
N PRO A 243 2.80 -4.20 -1.92
CA PRO A 243 1.73 -3.88 -0.97
C PRO A 243 2.24 -3.46 0.42
N ARG A 244 3.37 -3.98 0.90
CA ARG A 244 3.95 -3.52 2.19
C ARG A 244 4.53 -2.12 2.10
N ARG A 245 5.10 -1.75 0.94
CA ARG A 245 5.53 -0.36 0.67
C ARG A 245 4.31 0.56 0.68
N LEU A 246 3.25 0.21 -0.03
CA LEU A 246 2.00 0.97 -0.05
C LEU A 246 1.47 1.19 1.38
N THR A 247 1.33 0.11 2.14
CA THR A 247 0.78 0.13 3.50
C THR A 247 1.59 1.04 4.42
N ARG A 248 2.90 0.82 4.53
CA ARG A 248 3.74 1.60 5.46
C ARG A 248 3.83 3.08 5.08
N SER A 249 3.82 3.40 3.79
CA SER A 249 3.90 4.79 3.33
C SER A 249 2.58 5.53 3.53
N ILE A 250 1.43 4.86 3.36
CA ILE A 250 0.11 5.43 3.71
C ILE A 250 0.03 5.68 5.22
N VAL A 251 0.36 4.68 6.04
CA VAL A 251 0.35 4.82 7.51
C VAL A 251 1.29 5.94 7.94
N LYS A 252 2.54 5.97 7.44
CA LYS A 252 3.49 7.07 7.67
C LYS A 252 2.88 8.43 7.34
N SER A 253 2.20 8.55 6.20
CA SER A 253 1.57 9.79 5.78
C SER A 253 0.40 10.19 6.67
N LEU A 254 -0.42 9.24 7.11
CA LEU A 254 -1.53 9.49 8.02
C LEU A 254 -1.02 9.92 9.40
N GLU A 255 -0.02 9.23 9.95
CA GLU A 255 0.59 9.61 11.24
C GLU A 255 1.16 11.02 11.21
N MET A 256 1.82 11.41 10.11
CA MET A 256 2.31 12.78 9.91
C MET A 256 1.16 13.79 9.84
N THR A 257 0.06 13.44 9.17
CA THR A 257 -1.12 14.30 9.02
C THR A 257 -1.84 14.50 10.35
N LEU A 258 -2.03 13.42 11.11
CA LEU A 258 -2.70 13.43 12.41
C LEU A 258 -1.77 13.88 13.55
N ARG A 259 -0.46 13.98 13.30
CA ARG A 259 0.59 14.30 14.27
C ARG A 259 0.58 13.36 15.48
N ARG A 260 0.29 12.08 15.24
CA ARG A 260 0.28 11.02 16.24
C ARG A 260 0.54 9.67 15.58
N PRO A 261 1.04 8.66 16.32
CA PRO A 261 1.05 7.30 15.83
C PRO A 261 -0.39 6.80 15.63
N ILE A 262 -0.56 5.87 14.69
CA ILE A 262 -1.80 5.11 14.52
C ILE A 262 -1.62 3.78 15.23
N ALA A 263 -2.47 3.50 16.21
CA ALA A 263 -2.49 2.20 16.85
C ALA A 263 -3.04 1.16 15.87
N ARG A 264 -2.45 -0.04 15.86
CA ARG A 264 -2.82 -1.14 14.96
C ARG A 264 -4.32 -1.44 15.01
N GLN A 265 -4.89 -1.48 16.21
CA GLN A 265 -6.31 -1.75 16.44
C GLN A 265 -7.26 -0.69 15.86
N GLU A 266 -6.76 0.47 15.45
CA GLU A 266 -7.57 1.48 14.76
C GLU A 266 -7.85 1.11 13.30
N ILE A 267 -7.00 0.29 12.67
CA ILE A 267 -7.05 0.03 11.23
C ILE A 267 -6.98 -1.46 10.85
N GLU A 268 -6.48 -2.33 11.72
CA GLU A 268 -6.33 -3.78 11.50
C GLU A 268 -7.45 -4.58 12.17
N ASN A 269 -7.67 -5.80 11.67
CA ASN A 269 -8.75 -6.72 12.02
C ASN A 269 -10.14 -6.07 11.95
N ILE A 270 -10.36 -5.22 10.95
CA ILE A 270 -11.60 -4.46 10.80
C ILE A 270 -12.71 -5.29 10.16
N ARG A 271 -13.95 -5.09 10.62
CA ARG A 271 -15.15 -5.71 10.05
C ARG A 271 -16.03 -4.72 9.29
N ASP A 272 -15.86 -3.44 9.57
CA ASP A 272 -16.58 -2.35 8.94
C ASP A 272 -15.57 -1.39 8.28
N PRO A 273 -15.95 -0.69 7.20
CA PRO A 273 -15.11 0.35 6.62
C PRO A 273 -14.70 1.42 7.64
N VAL A 274 -13.40 1.68 7.73
CA VAL A 274 -12.80 2.67 8.63
C VAL A 274 -12.26 3.85 7.82
N LEU A 275 -12.70 5.07 8.15
CA LEU A 275 -12.13 6.29 7.58
C LEU A 275 -11.14 6.91 8.56
N VAL A 276 -9.88 7.04 8.15
CA VAL A 276 -8.82 7.74 8.89
C VAL A 276 -8.37 8.96 8.08
N ASP A 277 -8.63 10.16 8.61
CA ASP A 277 -8.52 11.42 7.84
C ASP A 277 -9.32 11.33 6.52
N ASN A 278 -8.64 11.27 5.38
CA ASN A 278 -9.25 11.11 4.06
C ASN A 278 -8.98 9.74 3.40
N VAL A 279 -8.41 8.79 4.14
CA VAL A 279 -8.15 7.42 3.68
C VAL A 279 -9.24 6.48 4.20
N LEU A 280 -10.03 5.94 3.29
CA LEU A 280 -11.00 4.89 3.58
C LEU A 280 -10.33 3.52 3.44
N ILE A 281 -10.37 2.74 4.52
CA ILE A 281 -9.83 1.39 4.59
C ILE A 281 -11.03 0.43 4.58
N LEU A 282 -11.09 -0.40 3.55
CA LEU A 282 -12.12 -1.42 3.38
C LEU A 282 -11.67 -2.76 3.98
N PRO A 283 -12.59 -3.52 4.63
CA PRO A 283 -12.26 -4.82 5.21
C PRO A 283 -11.81 -5.84 4.18
N GLY A 284 -11.09 -6.87 4.64
CA GLY A 284 -10.57 -7.94 3.78
C GLY A 284 -11.66 -8.65 2.97
N TYR A 285 -12.87 -8.86 3.50
CA TYR A 285 -13.94 -9.50 2.70
C TYR A 285 -14.34 -8.72 1.45
N ALA A 286 -14.09 -7.40 1.40
CA ALA A 286 -14.39 -6.59 0.23
C ALA A 286 -13.35 -6.78 -0.89
N PHE A 287 -12.12 -7.20 -0.56
CA PHE A 287 -10.98 -7.27 -1.48
C PHE A 287 -10.35 -8.68 -1.55
N SER A 288 -10.09 -9.32 -0.42
CA SER A 288 -9.39 -10.59 -0.27
C SER A 288 -10.26 -11.75 0.23
N SER A 289 -11.56 -11.77 -0.09
CA SER A 289 -12.51 -12.80 0.40
C SER A 289 -12.16 -14.26 0.06
N VAL A 290 -11.23 -14.51 -0.87
CA VAL A 290 -10.72 -15.86 -1.17
C VAL A 290 -9.56 -16.29 -0.27
N VAL A 291 -8.83 -15.32 0.29
CA VAL A 291 -7.67 -15.62 1.15
C VAL A 291 -8.03 -15.53 2.63
N GLU A 292 -9.01 -14.71 2.97
CA GLU A 292 -9.47 -14.51 4.33
C GLU A 292 -10.75 -15.32 4.62
N ASP A 293 -10.77 -16.01 5.76
CA ASP A 293 -11.89 -16.83 6.20
C ASP A 293 -12.78 -16.08 7.18
N PHE A 294 -14.01 -15.77 6.75
CA PHE A 294 -15.06 -15.10 7.52
C PHE A 294 -16.19 -16.05 7.95
N SER A 295 -16.01 -17.37 7.81
CA SER A 295 -17.07 -18.37 8.03
C SER A 295 -17.55 -18.49 9.48
N ASP A 296 -16.76 -17.99 10.43
CA ASP A 296 -17.04 -18.02 11.87
C ASP A 296 -17.88 -16.85 12.37
N LEU A 297 -18.07 -15.81 11.54
CA LEU A 297 -18.87 -14.66 11.92
C LEU A 297 -20.34 -15.05 12.00
N GLU A 298 -21.00 -14.71 13.11
CA GLU A 298 -22.43 -14.87 13.24
C GLU A 298 -23.14 -14.07 12.14
N GLY A 299 -23.86 -14.76 11.25
CA GLY A 299 -24.47 -14.16 10.06
C GLY A 299 -23.66 -14.27 8.77
N GLY A 300 -22.45 -14.84 8.81
CA GLY A 300 -21.56 -15.02 7.65
C GLY A 300 -20.76 -13.77 7.30
N GLN A 301 -20.36 -13.65 6.03
CA GLN A 301 -19.57 -12.52 5.53
C GLN A 301 -20.33 -11.18 5.77
N PRO A 302 -19.74 -10.18 6.45
CA PRO A 302 -20.48 -8.98 6.88
C PRO A 302 -20.97 -8.08 5.74
N GLY A 303 -20.36 -8.18 4.57
CA GLY A 303 -20.68 -7.38 3.41
C GLY A 303 -20.24 -8.04 2.11
N PRO A 304 -20.54 -7.45 0.95
CA PRO A 304 -20.20 -8.03 -0.34
C PRO A 304 -18.69 -8.04 -0.59
N SER A 305 -18.22 -9.03 -1.35
CA SER A 305 -16.95 -8.90 -2.05
C SER A 305 -17.13 -7.87 -3.17
N LEU A 306 -16.21 -6.92 -3.31
CA LEU A 306 -16.25 -5.89 -4.34
C LEU A 306 -15.41 -6.29 -5.54
N VAL A 307 -14.27 -6.92 -5.26
CA VAL A 307 -13.29 -7.39 -6.23
C VAL A 307 -12.72 -8.73 -5.80
N LEU A 308 -12.28 -9.51 -6.79
CA LEU A 308 -11.64 -10.80 -6.61
C LEU A 308 -10.30 -10.81 -7.38
N HIS A 309 -9.21 -11.03 -6.66
CA HIS A 309 -7.89 -11.20 -7.25
C HIS A 309 -7.60 -12.69 -7.51
N HIS A 310 -7.21 -13.03 -8.74
CA HIS A 310 -7.03 -14.43 -9.18
C HIS A 310 -5.62 -14.98 -8.91
N TYR A 311 -4.71 -14.16 -8.36
CA TYR A 311 -3.34 -14.54 -7.99
C TYR A 311 -2.58 -15.28 -9.11
N ALA A 312 -2.77 -14.86 -10.37
CA ALA A 312 -2.17 -15.51 -11.53
C ALA A 312 -0.63 -15.45 -11.46
N GLY A 313 -0.08 -14.46 -10.75
CA GLY A 313 1.35 -14.36 -10.45
C GLY A 313 2.20 -14.19 -11.70
N SER A 314 1.62 -13.62 -12.76
CA SER A 314 2.25 -13.47 -14.07
C SER A 314 3.59 -12.73 -13.94
N TRP A 315 3.65 -11.69 -13.12
CA TRP A 315 4.84 -10.88 -12.87
C TRP A 315 6.05 -11.60 -12.28
N LYS A 316 5.91 -12.82 -11.72
CA LYS A 316 6.98 -13.55 -11.00
C LYS A 316 8.03 -14.15 -11.95
N ASN A 317 8.59 -13.33 -12.84
CA ASN A 317 9.60 -13.71 -13.82
C ASN A 317 10.43 -12.52 -14.29
N LYS A 318 11.59 -12.78 -14.91
CA LYS A 318 12.54 -11.76 -15.36
C LYS A 318 12.05 -10.85 -16.49
N HIS A 319 10.99 -11.25 -17.19
CA HIS A 319 10.42 -10.51 -18.32
C HIS A 319 9.17 -9.70 -17.95
N GLY A 320 8.63 -9.89 -16.74
CA GLY A 320 7.33 -9.35 -16.34
C GLY A 320 6.15 -9.98 -17.09
N GLY A 321 4.94 -9.77 -16.57
CA GLY A 321 3.68 -10.19 -17.20
C GLY A 321 3.58 -11.68 -17.54
N GLU A 322 2.69 -12.06 -18.44
CA GLU A 322 2.26 -13.45 -18.70
C GLU A 322 3.29 -14.30 -19.47
N LEU A 323 4.55 -13.87 -19.53
CA LEU A 323 5.64 -14.59 -20.20
C LEU A 323 6.09 -15.84 -19.41
N ALA A 324 5.79 -15.93 -18.11
CA ALA A 324 6.01 -17.15 -17.33
C ALA A 324 4.99 -18.24 -17.68
N ARG A 325 5.43 -19.50 -17.77
CA ARG A 325 4.52 -20.66 -17.79
C ARG A 325 3.78 -20.73 -16.45
N ARG A 326 2.43 -20.84 -16.50
CA ARG A 326 1.59 -21.04 -15.32
C ARG A 326 2.12 -22.20 -14.46
N LYS A 327 2.42 -21.96 -13.18
CA LYS A 327 2.44 -23.02 -12.19
C LYS A 327 1.01 -23.19 -11.66
N PRO A 328 0.43 -24.39 -11.65
CA PRO A 328 -0.91 -24.58 -11.11
C PRO A 328 -0.95 -24.16 -9.64
N MET A 329 -2.01 -23.45 -9.27
CA MET A 329 -2.29 -23.02 -7.90
C MET A 329 -2.42 -24.27 -7.01
N ARG A 330 -1.51 -24.45 -6.06
CA ARG A 330 -1.70 -25.45 -5.01
C ARG A 330 -2.82 -24.93 -4.11
N ARG A 331 -4.01 -25.50 -4.24
CA ARG A 331 -5.02 -25.43 -3.17
C ARG A 331 -4.33 -25.93 -1.91
N ARG A 332 -4.25 -25.10 -0.85
CA ARG A 332 -3.94 -25.64 0.48
C ARG A 332 -5.02 -26.66 0.78
N ALA A 333 -4.59 -27.89 1.07
CA ALA A 333 -5.50 -28.91 1.59
C ALA A 333 -6.08 -28.38 2.91
N GLN A 334 -7.36 -28.73 3.10
CA GLN A 334 -8.24 -28.34 4.22
C GLN A 334 -7.57 -28.41 5.59
#